data_AF-A0A7W0JZJ2-F1
#
_entry.id   AF-A0A7W0JZJ2-F1
#
_cell.length_a   1.000
_cell.length_b   1.000
_cell.length_c   1.000
_cell.angle_alpha   90.00
_cell.angle_beta   90.00
_cell.angle_gamma   90.00
#
_symmetry.space_group_name_H-M   'P 1'
#
loop_
_entity.id
_entity.type
_entity.pdbx_description
1 polymer ?
#
loop_
_entity_poly.entity_id
_entity_poly.type
_entity_poly.pdbx_seq_one_letter_code
_entity_poly.pdbx_strand_id
1 'polypeptide(L)'
;LGLATEAQREFEVLSRTAESDPERLLAVAAALRANGRASQGIQLARRALANGAPADARTYRLLYPVVHQDALLAEAAEQRLDPSFIAALIRQESMFNPKATSPAGARGLMQVMPELGGRLARSLAYPLWDPVLLYQPDVSLQLGSFHLQELLGRYDRPVEVLAAYNAGASRVERWSRRVGVEDPEVFAERIPFVETRGYVRVIQRNQELYRSLYSWSDEPL
;
A
#
# COMPACT_ATOMS: atom_id res chain seq x y z
N LEU A 1 -0.13 25.22 8.61
CA LEU A 1 1.32 25.21 8.88
C LEU A 1 2.02 24.51 7.72
N GLY A 2 2.81 25.23 6.93
CA GLY A 2 3.46 24.79 5.67
C GLY A 2 4.57 23.74 5.82
N LEU A 3 4.40 22.82 6.76
CA LEU A 3 5.37 21.79 7.15
C LEU A 3 5.61 20.74 6.06
N ALA A 4 4.66 20.53 5.15
CA ALA A 4 4.81 19.58 4.04
C ALA A 4 5.86 20.06 3.02
N THR A 5 5.86 21.36 2.70
CA THR A 5 6.81 21.97 1.76
C THR A 5 8.22 22.02 2.34
N GLU A 6 8.32 22.24 3.65
CA GLU A 6 9.59 22.27 4.38
C GLU A 6 10.17 20.86 4.55
N ALA A 7 9.36 19.85 4.90
CA ALA A 7 9.77 18.45 4.95
C ALA A 7 10.18 17.89 3.58
N GLN A 8 9.53 18.35 2.50
CA GLN A 8 9.90 18.02 1.12
C GLN A 8 11.26 18.63 0.75
N ARG A 9 11.49 19.92 1.06
CA ARG A 9 12.79 20.57 0.85
C ARG A 9 13.89 19.95 1.68
N GLU A 10 13.63 19.64 2.94
CA GLU A 10 14.58 18.97 3.82
C GLU A 10 14.93 17.57 3.27
N PHE A 11 13.95 16.84 2.73
CA PHE A 11 14.21 15.57 2.05
C PHE A 11 15.03 15.74 0.76
N GLU A 12 14.73 16.75 -0.06
CA GLU A 12 15.53 17.07 -1.24
C GLU A 12 16.96 17.46 -0.87
N VAL A 13 17.14 18.19 0.23
CA VAL A 13 18.46 18.52 0.77
C VAL A 13 19.15 17.26 1.26
N LEU A 14 18.54 16.46 2.15
CA LEU A 14 19.10 15.22 2.69
C LEU A 14 19.45 14.19 1.60
N SER A 15 18.59 14.06 0.59
CA SER A 15 18.85 13.19 -0.56
C SER A 15 19.99 13.72 -1.45
N ARG A 16 20.19 15.04 -1.53
CA ARG A 16 21.36 15.62 -2.20
C ARG A 16 22.64 15.51 -1.37
N THR A 17 22.56 15.69 -0.04
CA THR A 17 23.71 15.65 0.88
C THR A 17 24.14 14.24 1.31
N ALA A 18 23.29 13.23 1.20
CA ALA A 18 23.66 11.84 1.51
C ALA A 18 24.79 11.28 0.62
N GLU A 19 25.28 12.04 -0.37
CA GLU A 19 26.24 11.61 -1.40
C GLU A 19 25.73 10.37 -2.16
N SER A 20 26.43 9.94 -3.21
CA SER A 20 26.05 8.72 -3.94
C SER A 20 26.41 7.44 -3.18
N ASP A 21 26.90 7.54 -1.95
CA ASP A 21 27.34 6.42 -1.11
C ASP A 21 26.14 5.53 -0.69
N PRO A 22 26.09 4.27 -1.15
CA PRO A 22 24.97 3.38 -0.88
C PRO A 22 24.71 3.14 0.61
N GLU A 23 25.74 2.99 1.45
CA GLU A 23 25.53 2.68 2.87
C GLU A 23 24.96 3.87 3.64
N ARG A 24 25.42 5.09 3.34
CA ARG A 24 24.81 6.32 3.89
C ARG A 24 23.36 6.45 3.47
N LEU A 25 23.04 6.19 2.20
CA LEU A 25 21.66 6.22 1.71
C LEU A 25 20.77 5.20 2.45
N LEU A 26 21.26 3.98 2.72
CA LEU A 26 20.53 2.99 3.52
C LEU A 26 20.35 3.43 4.98
N ALA A 27 21.38 4.02 5.59
CA ALA A 27 21.30 4.53 6.96
C ALA A 27 20.26 5.66 7.10
N VAL A 28 20.25 6.61 6.16
CA VAL A 28 19.23 7.68 6.14
C VAL A 28 17.85 7.10 5.85
N ALA A 29 17.72 6.11 4.94
CA ALA A 29 16.46 5.43 4.68
C ALA A 29 15.88 4.77 5.94
N ALA A 30 16.72 4.10 6.73
CA ALA A 30 16.33 3.49 8.00
C ALA A 30 15.86 4.54 9.02
N ALA A 31 16.60 5.65 9.16
CA ALA A 31 16.23 6.75 10.05
C ALA A 31 14.90 7.41 9.66
N LEU A 32 14.66 7.63 8.36
CA LEU A 32 13.39 8.17 7.86
C LEU A 32 12.22 7.24 8.17
N ARG A 33 12.38 5.92 7.96
CA ARG A 33 11.35 4.94 8.32
C ARG A 33 11.01 5.01 9.81
N ALA A 34 12.02 5.04 10.68
CA ALA A 34 11.84 5.10 12.13
C ALA A 34 11.09 6.37 12.59
N ASN A 35 11.14 7.45 11.80
CA ASN A 35 10.48 8.72 12.08
C ASN A 35 9.18 8.92 11.29
N GLY A 36 8.53 7.84 10.82
CA GLY A 36 7.25 7.91 10.13
C GLY A 36 7.32 8.46 8.69
N ARG A 37 8.53 8.58 8.12
CA ARG A 37 8.79 9.09 6.76
C ARG A 37 9.10 7.92 5.81
N ALA A 38 8.32 6.85 5.88
CA ALA A 38 8.58 5.59 5.18
C ALA A 38 8.63 5.74 3.65
N SER A 39 7.75 6.53 3.04
CA SER A 39 7.75 6.77 1.59
C SER A 39 9.06 7.37 1.08
N GLN A 40 9.67 8.25 1.87
CA GLN A 40 10.97 8.87 1.61
C GLN A 40 12.12 7.88 1.85
N GLY A 41 12.02 7.06 2.90
CA GLY A 41 12.95 5.95 3.15
C GLY A 41 13.00 4.96 1.98
N ILE A 42 11.84 4.55 1.44
CA ILE A 42 11.76 3.67 0.27
C ILE A 42 12.46 4.26 -0.96
N GLN A 43 12.28 5.58 -1.19
CA GLN A 43 12.93 6.27 -2.31
C GLN A 43 14.46 6.27 -2.17
N LEU A 44 14.98 6.53 -0.97
CA LEU A 44 16.43 6.48 -0.73
C LEU A 44 16.97 5.06 -0.80
N ALA A 45 16.28 4.06 -0.26
CA ALA A 45 16.69 2.66 -0.37
C ALA A 45 16.75 2.20 -1.84
N ARG A 46 15.81 2.66 -2.69
CA ARG A 46 15.85 2.39 -4.13
C ARG A 46 17.07 3.02 -4.80
N ARG A 47 17.39 4.25 -4.44
CA ARG A 47 18.59 4.93 -4.93
C ARG A 47 19.87 4.24 -4.45
N ALA A 48 19.91 3.80 -3.20
CA ALA A 48 21.04 3.04 -2.65
C ALA A 48 21.28 1.77 -3.47
N LEU A 49 20.22 1.01 -3.76
CA LEU A 49 20.31 -0.20 -4.60
C LEU A 49 20.79 0.12 -6.02
N ALA A 50 20.29 1.20 -6.63
CA ALA A 50 20.77 1.66 -7.94
C ALA A 50 22.24 2.10 -7.93
N ASN A 51 22.75 2.51 -6.77
CA ASN A 51 24.13 2.92 -6.58
C ASN A 51 25.06 1.79 -6.08
N GLY A 52 24.58 0.54 -6.03
CA GLY A 52 25.39 -0.63 -5.69
C GLY A 52 25.30 -1.09 -4.23
N ALA A 53 24.28 -0.67 -3.47
CA ALA A 53 23.99 -1.29 -2.18
C ALA A 53 23.75 -2.81 -2.35
N PRO A 54 24.09 -3.64 -1.34
CA PRO A 54 23.80 -5.06 -1.36
C PRO A 54 22.31 -5.33 -1.57
N ALA A 55 21.97 -6.23 -2.49
CA ALA A 55 20.60 -6.69 -2.74
C ALA A 55 20.19 -7.79 -1.74
N ASP A 56 20.37 -7.52 -0.45
CA ASP A 56 20.10 -8.47 0.64
C ASP A 56 18.80 -8.16 1.40
N ALA A 57 18.44 -9.04 2.35
CA ALA A 57 17.23 -8.88 3.14
C ALA A 57 17.17 -7.54 3.91
N ARG A 58 18.31 -6.98 4.33
CA ARG A 58 18.36 -5.68 5.02
C ARG A 58 17.92 -4.56 4.09
N THR A 59 18.49 -4.49 2.89
CA THR A 59 18.12 -3.50 1.88
C THR A 59 16.67 -3.68 1.42
N TYR A 60 16.24 -4.93 1.20
CA TYR A 60 14.87 -5.21 0.77
C TYR A 60 13.83 -4.87 1.85
N ARG A 61 14.12 -5.01 3.15
CA ARG A 61 13.20 -4.55 4.22
C ARG A 61 13.05 -3.03 4.29
N LEU A 62 14.06 -2.26 3.86
CA LEU A 62 13.92 -0.81 3.70
C LEU A 62 13.12 -0.45 2.44
N LEU A 63 13.25 -1.24 1.38
CA LEU A 63 12.44 -1.09 0.19
C LEU A 63 10.99 -1.49 0.43
N TYR A 64 10.71 -2.52 1.22
CA TYR A 64 9.39 -3.10 1.52
C TYR A 64 9.14 -3.05 3.02
N PRO A 65 8.96 -1.85 3.61
CA PRO A 65 8.77 -1.75 5.05
C PRO A 65 7.37 -2.22 5.45
N VAL A 66 7.26 -2.78 6.65
CA VAL A 66 5.98 -2.82 7.38
C VAL A 66 6.00 -1.68 8.40
N VAL A 67 5.01 -0.80 8.33
CA VAL A 67 4.81 0.35 9.22
C VAL A 67 3.40 0.22 9.81
N HIS A 68 3.21 0.63 11.06
CA HIS A 68 2.00 0.33 11.82
C HIS A 68 1.72 -1.18 11.89
N GLN A 69 2.77 -1.97 12.12
CA GLN A 69 2.71 -3.43 12.06
C GLN A 69 1.63 -4.00 12.98
N ASP A 70 1.55 -3.56 14.23
CA ASP A 70 0.56 -4.07 15.18
C ASP A 70 -0.87 -3.80 14.70
N ALA A 71 -1.16 -2.58 14.24
CA ALA A 71 -2.47 -2.24 13.69
C ALA A 71 -2.78 -2.99 12.39
N LEU A 72 -1.80 -3.17 11.52
CA LEU A 72 -1.95 -3.94 10.28
C LEU A 72 -2.25 -5.42 10.59
N LEU A 73 -1.53 -6.02 11.53
CA LEU A 73 -1.74 -7.41 11.95
C LEU A 73 -3.10 -7.58 12.65
N ALA A 74 -3.48 -6.62 13.50
CA ALA A 74 -4.80 -6.62 14.15
C ALA A 74 -5.94 -6.59 13.12
N GLU A 75 -5.88 -5.69 12.14
CA GLU A 75 -6.89 -5.60 11.08
C GLU A 75 -6.85 -6.82 10.15
N ALA A 76 -5.66 -7.37 9.88
CA ALA A 76 -5.54 -8.62 9.13
C ALA A 76 -6.24 -9.79 9.85
N ALA A 77 -6.04 -9.92 11.16
CA ALA A 77 -6.66 -10.94 11.97
C ALA A 77 -8.19 -10.75 12.05
N GLU A 78 -8.65 -9.54 12.36
CA GLU A 78 -10.07 -9.20 12.46
C GLU A 78 -10.83 -9.48 11.16
N GLN A 79 -10.27 -9.05 10.03
CA GLN A 79 -10.88 -9.21 8.71
C GLN A 79 -10.57 -10.57 8.04
N ARG A 80 -9.76 -11.43 8.69
CA ARG A 80 -9.26 -12.72 8.16
C ARG A 80 -8.54 -12.58 6.81
N LEU A 81 -7.69 -11.57 6.70
CA LEU A 81 -6.91 -11.25 5.52
C LEU A 81 -5.46 -11.72 5.70
N ASP A 82 -4.80 -12.03 4.57
CA ASP A 82 -3.36 -12.23 4.56
C ASP A 82 -2.65 -10.87 4.80
N PRO A 83 -1.89 -10.69 5.89
CA PRO A 83 -1.26 -9.40 6.20
C PRO A 83 -0.20 -9.00 5.15
N SER A 84 0.42 -9.96 4.46
CA SER A 84 1.30 -9.66 3.33
C SER A 84 0.56 -9.02 2.16
N PHE A 85 -0.74 -9.34 2.00
CA PHE A 85 -1.60 -8.76 0.98
C PHE A 85 -1.92 -7.30 1.29
N ILE A 86 -2.27 -7.01 2.55
CA ILE A 86 -2.52 -5.65 3.03
C ILE A 86 -1.25 -4.80 2.87
N ALA A 87 -0.09 -5.31 3.28
CA ALA A 87 1.18 -4.60 3.13
C ALA A 87 1.54 -4.32 1.66
N ALA A 88 1.27 -5.28 0.76
CA ALA A 88 1.46 -5.13 -0.68
C ALA A 88 0.56 -4.06 -1.29
N LEU A 89 -0.70 -3.99 -0.84
CA LEU A 89 -1.67 -2.98 -1.26
C LEU A 89 -1.26 -1.59 -0.75
N ILE A 90 -1.01 -1.42 0.54
CA ILE A 90 -0.58 -0.12 1.13
C ILE A 90 0.69 0.40 0.45
N ARG A 91 1.64 -0.50 0.15
CA ARG A 91 2.84 -0.16 -0.59
C ARG A 91 2.51 0.49 -1.93
N GLN A 92 1.60 -0.11 -2.68
CA GLN A 92 1.22 0.37 -4.01
C GLN A 92 0.40 1.66 -3.93
N GLU A 93 -0.48 1.76 -2.94
CA GLU A 93 -1.40 2.89 -2.77
C GLU A 93 -0.72 4.16 -2.26
N SER A 94 0.12 4.05 -1.24
CA SER A 94 0.64 5.23 -0.53
C SER A 94 2.14 5.19 -0.27
N MET A 95 2.82 4.09 -0.57
CA MET A 95 4.18 3.83 -0.10
C MET A 95 4.31 4.01 1.43
N PHE A 96 3.27 3.61 2.18
CA PHE A 96 3.15 3.80 3.63
C PHE A 96 3.18 5.27 4.09
N ASN A 97 2.72 6.19 3.25
CA ASN A 97 2.49 7.58 3.68
C ASN A 97 1.04 7.75 4.15
N PRO A 98 0.78 7.88 5.47
CA PRO A 98 -0.58 8.06 5.98
C PRO A 98 -1.21 9.40 5.59
N LYS A 99 -0.42 10.36 5.10
CA LYS A 99 -0.87 11.67 4.62
C LYS A 99 -0.99 11.72 3.09
N ALA A 100 -0.93 10.58 2.40
CA ALA A 100 -1.03 10.55 0.94
C ALA A 100 -2.44 10.97 0.47
N THR A 101 -2.48 11.82 -0.55
CA THR A 101 -3.70 12.19 -1.27
C THR A 101 -3.48 11.99 -2.77
N SER A 102 -4.29 11.16 -3.42
CA SER A 102 -4.21 11.00 -4.87
C SER A 102 -4.78 12.23 -5.59
N PRO A 103 -4.48 12.43 -6.89
CA PRO A 103 -5.12 13.47 -7.70
C PRO A 103 -6.65 13.37 -7.75
N ALA A 104 -7.19 12.16 -7.62
CA ALA A 104 -8.63 11.90 -7.56
C ALA A 104 -9.23 12.16 -6.17
N GLY A 105 -8.41 12.39 -5.15
CA GLY A 105 -8.84 12.70 -3.78
C GLY A 105 -8.89 11.51 -2.82
N ALA A 106 -8.37 10.34 -3.22
CA ALA A 106 -8.21 9.18 -2.34
C ALA A 106 -7.20 9.48 -1.22
N ARG A 107 -7.40 8.95 -0.01
CA ARG A 107 -6.68 9.39 1.20
C ARG A 107 -6.11 8.24 2.03
N GLY A 108 -4.97 8.50 2.65
CA GLY A 108 -4.41 7.61 3.68
C GLY A 108 -3.56 6.46 3.15
N LEU A 109 -3.28 5.51 4.05
CA LEU A 109 -2.44 4.35 3.76
C LEU A 109 -3.01 3.46 2.66
N MET A 110 -4.32 3.23 2.69
CA MET A 110 -5.04 2.35 1.75
C MET A 110 -5.81 3.12 0.67
N GLN A 111 -5.54 4.43 0.53
CA GLN A 111 -6.12 5.32 -0.49
C GLN A 111 -7.64 5.13 -0.67
N VAL A 112 -8.38 5.33 0.42
CA VAL A 112 -9.84 5.23 0.39
C VAL A 112 -10.43 6.56 -0.09
N MET A 113 -11.40 6.50 -1.01
CA MET A 113 -12.14 7.67 -1.46
C MET A 113 -13.06 8.20 -0.34
N PRO A 114 -13.21 9.53 -0.15
CA PRO A 114 -14.08 10.10 0.87
C PRO A 114 -15.51 9.57 0.86
N GLU A 115 -16.12 9.39 -0.32
CA GLU A 115 -17.48 8.87 -0.46
C GLU A 115 -17.57 7.40 -0.03
N LEU A 116 -16.57 6.60 -0.41
CA LEU A 116 -16.44 5.21 0.02
C LEU A 116 -16.26 5.15 1.54
N GLY A 117 -15.33 5.93 2.09
CA GLY A 117 -15.07 5.99 3.52
C GLY A 117 -16.31 6.32 4.33
N GLY A 118 -17.11 7.31 3.89
CA GLY A 118 -18.37 7.63 4.56
C GLY A 118 -19.41 6.50 4.52
N ARG A 119 -19.42 5.69 3.46
CA ARG A 119 -20.29 4.51 3.38
C ARG A 119 -19.81 3.40 4.30
N LEU A 120 -18.52 3.10 4.32
CA LEU A 120 -17.92 2.08 5.19
C LEU A 120 -18.03 2.46 6.67
N ALA A 121 -17.78 3.72 7.01
CA ALA A 121 -17.92 4.24 8.37
C ALA A 121 -19.36 4.08 8.89
N ARG A 122 -20.37 4.27 8.04
CA ARG A 122 -21.77 3.95 8.40
C ARG A 122 -21.98 2.46 8.63
N SER A 123 -21.43 1.59 7.77
CA SER A 123 -21.49 0.13 7.96
C SER A 123 -20.85 -0.32 9.28
N LEU A 124 -19.79 0.36 9.70
CA LEU A 124 -19.09 0.12 10.97
C LEU A 124 -19.63 0.94 12.15
N ALA A 125 -20.78 1.61 11.99
CA ALA A 125 -21.44 2.39 13.03
C ALA A 125 -20.55 3.45 13.71
N TYR A 126 -19.69 4.13 12.95
CA TYR A 126 -18.89 5.24 13.47
C TYR A 126 -19.80 6.35 14.03
N PRO A 127 -19.58 6.83 15.27
CA PRO A 127 -20.44 7.82 15.90
C PRO A 127 -20.36 9.20 15.24
N LEU A 128 -19.17 9.55 14.73
CA LEU A 128 -18.90 10.76 13.98
C LEU A 128 -18.00 10.41 12.80
N TRP A 129 -18.29 10.98 11.64
CA TRP A 129 -17.51 10.76 10.43
C TRP A 129 -17.04 12.09 9.83
N ASP A 130 -15.73 12.20 9.63
CA ASP A 130 -15.10 13.23 8.82
C ASP A 130 -14.09 12.55 7.88
N PRO A 131 -14.13 12.80 6.56
CA PRO A 131 -13.14 12.29 5.62
C PRO A 131 -11.66 12.62 5.95
N VAL A 132 -11.37 13.55 6.87
CA VAL A 132 -10.02 13.79 7.40
C VAL A 132 -9.49 12.61 8.21
N LEU A 133 -10.38 11.81 8.82
CA LEU A 133 -10.02 10.62 9.59
C LEU A 133 -9.33 9.56 8.72
N LEU A 134 -9.54 9.58 7.39
CA LEU A 134 -8.83 8.71 6.46
C LEU A 134 -7.31 8.90 6.47
N TYR A 135 -6.79 10.02 6.99
CA TYR A 135 -5.34 10.21 7.19
C TYR A 135 -4.81 9.63 8.51
N GLN A 136 -5.69 9.18 9.41
CA GLN A 136 -5.28 8.45 10.61
C GLN A 136 -4.98 7.00 10.23
N PRO A 137 -3.77 6.47 10.54
CA PRO A 137 -3.37 5.12 10.17
C PRO A 137 -4.38 4.04 10.54
N ASP A 138 -4.88 4.05 11.78
CA ASP A 138 -5.79 3.02 12.29
C ASP A 138 -7.14 3.04 11.56
N VAL A 139 -7.71 4.23 11.33
CA VAL A 139 -8.96 4.38 10.55
C VAL A 139 -8.75 4.00 9.10
N SER A 140 -7.60 4.36 8.50
CA SER A 140 -7.27 4.00 7.11
C SER A 140 -7.14 2.49 6.93
N LEU A 141 -6.45 1.83 7.86
CA LEU A 141 -6.28 0.38 7.90
C LEU A 141 -7.61 -0.33 8.11
N GLN A 142 -8.42 0.12 9.08
CA GLN A 142 -9.71 -0.50 9.37
C GLN A 142 -10.67 -0.41 8.18
N LEU A 143 -10.89 0.80 7.65
CA LEU A 143 -11.82 0.98 6.54
C LEU A 143 -11.31 0.33 5.24
N GLY A 144 -10.02 0.44 4.95
CA GLY A 144 -9.43 -0.17 3.77
C GLY A 144 -9.45 -1.70 3.83
N SER A 145 -9.15 -2.29 5.00
CA SER A 145 -9.18 -3.74 5.20
C SER A 145 -10.60 -4.28 5.18
N PHE A 146 -11.55 -3.59 5.82
CA PHE A 146 -12.96 -3.93 5.73
C PHE A 146 -13.46 -3.89 4.27
N HIS A 147 -13.08 -2.87 3.49
CA HIS A 147 -13.44 -2.81 2.08
C HIS A 147 -12.81 -3.95 1.26
N LEU A 148 -11.53 -4.27 1.52
CA LEU A 148 -10.84 -5.36 0.87
C LEU A 148 -11.54 -6.71 1.16
N GLN A 149 -12.00 -6.91 2.39
CA GLN A 149 -12.79 -8.06 2.80
C GLN A 149 -14.13 -8.12 2.04
N GLU A 150 -14.85 -7.00 1.90
CA GLU A 150 -16.10 -6.96 1.13
C GLU A 150 -15.88 -7.41 -0.33
N LEU A 151 -14.74 -7.03 -0.92
CA LEU A 151 -14.39 -7.43 -2.29
C LEU A 151 -14.01 -8.92 -2.37
N LEU A 152 -13.29 -9.45 -1.37
CA LEU A 152 -13.00 -10.89 -1.28
C LEU A 152 -14.26 -11.74 -1.10
N GLY A 153 -15.28 -11.21 -0.41
CA GLY A 153 -16.59 -11.86 -0.34
C GLY A 153 -17.38 -11.82 -1.65
N ARG A 154 -16.99 -10.96 -2.60
CA ARG A 154 -17.67 -10.77 -3.89
C ARG A 154 -16.99 -11.51 -5.05
N TYR A 155 -15.68 -11.71 -4.97
CA TYR A 155 -14.88 -12.27 -6.05
C TYR A 155 -14.04 -13.44 -5.56
N ASP A 156 -14.11 -14.57 -6.25
CA ASP A 156 -13.36 -15.79 -5.90
C ASP A 156 -11.86 -15.68 -6.18
N ARG A 157 -11.47 -14.75 -7.06
CA ARG A 157 -10.12 -14.64 -7.62
C ARG A 157 -9.47 -13.33 -7.17
N PRO A 158 -8.24 -13.36 -6.63
CA PRO A 158 -7.53 -12.15 -6.18
C PRO A 158 -7.33 -11.08 -7.27
N VAL A 159 -7.23 -11.48 -8.55
CA VAL A 159 -7.06 -10.54 -9.66
C VAL A 159 -8.28 -9.63 -9.83
N GLU A 160 -9.51 -10.13 -9.68
CA GLU A 160 -10.72 -9.31 -9.67
C GLU A 160 -10.81 -8.42 -8.44
N VAL A 161 -10.41 -8.92 -7.27
CA VAL A 161 -10.39 -8.13 -6.04
C VAL A 161 -9.52 -6.89 -6.23
N LEU A 162 -8.29 -7.08 -6.71
CA LEU A 162 -7.36 -5.99 -6.98
C LEU A 162 -7.85 -5.05 -8.08
N ALA A 163 -8.39 -5.61 -9.16
CA ALA A 163 -8.97 -4.82 -10.24
C ALA A 163 -10.18 -3.99 -9.75
N ALA A 164 -10.98 -4.53 -8.83
CA ALA A 164 -12.16 -3.88 -8.29
C ALA A 164 -11.80 -2.81 -7.26
N TYR A 165 -10.75 -3.05 -6.48
CA TYR A 165 -10.19 -2.07 -5.55
C TYR A 165 -9.72 -0.82 -6.31
N ASN A 166 -8.98 -1.02 -7.41
CA ASN A 166 -8.42 0.09 -8.20
C ASN A 166 -9.45 0.74 -9.16
N ALA A 167 -10.25 -0.04 -9.87
CA ALA A 167 -11.11 0.45 -10.96
C ALA A 167 -12.61 0.45 -10.65
N GLY A 168 -13.00 -0.08 -9.48
CA GLY A 168 -14.39 -0.23 -9.04
C GLY A 168 -15.05 -1.51 -9.55
N ALA A 169 -15.83 -2.13 -8.66
CA ALA A 169 -16.52 -3.41 -8.88
C ALA A 169 -17.38 -3.44 -10.16
N SER A 170 -18.10 -2.36 -10.47
CA SER A 170 -18.96 -2.29 -11.67
C SER A 170 -18.18 -2.52 -12.98
N ARG A 171 -16.91 -2.09 -13.04
CA ARG A 171 -16.06 -2.31 -14.22
C ARG A 171 -15.62 -3.76 -14.30
N VAL A 172 -15.17 -4.32 -13.18
CA VAL A 172 -14.74 -5.71 -13.06
C VAL A 172 -15.87 -6.65 -13.46
N GLU A 173 -17.11 -6.42 -13.02
CA GLU A 173 -18.26 -7.22 -13.45
C GLU A 173 -18.46 -7.25 -14.97
N ARG A 174 -18.23 -6.12 -15.66
CA ARG A 174 -18.29 -6.08 -17.12
C ARG A 174 -17.12 -6.82 -17.76
N TRP A 175 -15.95 -6.78 -17.15
CA TRP A 175 -14.76 -7.47 -17.66
C TRP A 175 -14.87 -8.99 -17.47
N SER A 176 -15.41 -9.45 -16.33
CA SER A 176 -15.58 -10.87 -16.01
C SER A 176 -16.64 -11.56 -16.86
N ARG A 177 -17.52 -10.82 -17.55
CA ARG A 177 -18.52 -11.37 -18.48
C ARG A 177 -18.00 -11.57 -19.91
N ARG A 178 -16.73 -11.23 -20.18
CA ARG A 178 -16.14 -11.42 -21.51
C ARG A 178 -15.79 -12.89 -21.72
N VAL A 179 -16.01 -13.41 -22.92
CA VAL A 179 -15.63 -14.79 -23.27
C VAL A 179 -14.11 -14.97 -23.19
N GLY A 180 -13.64 -16.05 -22.57
CA GLY A 180 -12.22 -16.39 -22.52
C GLY A 180 -11.44 -15.59 -21.46
N VAL A 181 -12.02 -15.41 -20.27
CA VAL A 181 -11.39 -14.74 -19.11
C VAL A 181 -11.52 -15.57 -17.83
N GLU A 182 -11.84 -16.86 -17.96
CA GLU A 182 -11.95 -17.85 -16.89
C GLU A 182 -10.59 -18.12 -16.25
N ASP A 183 -9.52 -18.01 -17.04
CA ASP A 183 -8.15 -18.02 -16.55
C ASP A 183 -7.79 -16.65 -15.89
N PRO A 184 -7.25 -16.63 -14.66
CA PRO A 184 -6.92 -15.39 -13.94
C PRO A 184 -5.85 -14.54 -14.65
N GLU A 185 -4.86 -15.16 -15.28
CA GLU A 185 -3.78 -14.45 -15.98
C GLU A 185 -4.31 -13.84 -17.28
N VAL A 186 -5.15 -14.58 -18.02
CA VAL A 186 -5.84 -14.07 -19.19
C VAL A 186 -6.79 -12.93 -18.82
N PHE A 187 -7.52 -13.05 -17.70
CA PHE A 187 -8.33 -11.94 -17.19
C PHE A 187 -7.47 -10.70 -16.93
N ALA A 188 -6.36 -10.85 -16.20
CA ALA A 188 -5.43 -9.75 -15.90
C ALA A 188 -4.97 -9.04 -17.17
N GLU A 189 -4.49 -9.80 -18.16
CA GLU A 189 -3.98 -9.26 -19.43
C GLU A 189 -5.07 -8.64 -20.32
N ARG A 190 -6.34 -8.98 -20.09
CA ARG A 190 -7.48 -8.41 -20.83
C ARG A 190 -8.19 -7.27 -20.12
N ILE A 191 -7.70 -6.85 -18.93
CA ILE A 191 -8.13 -5.60 -18.28
C ILE A 191 -7.87 -4.42 -19.24
N PRO A 192 -8.89 -3.66 -19.67
CA PRO A 192 -8.71 -2.57 -20.64
C PRO A 192 -7.83 -1.44 -20.17
N PHE A 193 -7.83 -1.17 -18.87
CA PHE A 193 -7.06 -0.09 -18.28
C PHE A 193 -5.64 -0.56 -18.01
N VAL A 194 -4.68 0.02 -18.75
CA VAL A 194 -3.25 -0.29 -18.61
C VAL A 194 -2.78 -0.06 -17.18
N GLU A 195 -3.25 1.02 -16.55
CA GLU A 195 -2.98 1.32 -15.14
C GLU A 195 -3.44 0.19 -14.23
N THR A 196 -4.71 -0.21 -14.32
CA THR A 196 -5.27 -1.29 -13.48
C THR A 196 -4.57 -2.63 -13.72
N ARG A 197 -4.20 -2.95 -14.97
CA ARG A 197 -3.41 -4.15 -15.28
C ARG A 197 -2.03 -4.09 -14.63
N GLY A 198 -1.36 -2.94 -14.69
CA GLY A 198 -0.10 -2.71 -14.00
C GLY A 198 -0.25 -2.85 -12.48
N TYR A 199 -1.30 -2.26 -11.92
CA TYR A 199 -1.63 -2.29 -10.50
C TYR A 199 -1.74 -3.72 -9.95
N VAL A 200 -2.53 -4.58 -10.61
CA VAL A 200 -2.68 -6.00 -10.21
C VAL A 200 -1.31 -6.69 -10.19
N ARG A 201 -0.56 -6.63 -11.30
CA ARG A 201 0.73 -7.31 -11.42
C ARG A 201 1.74 -6.84 -10.37
N VAL A 202 1.78 -5.53 -10.10
CA VAL A 202 2.70 -4.97 -9.11
C VAL A 202 2.34 -5.43 -7.70
N ILE A 203 1.06 -5.46 -7.33
CA ILE A 203 0.66 -5.91 -5.99
C ILE A 203 0.94 -7.39 -5.78
N GLN A 204 0.60 -8.25 -6.76
CA GLN A 204 0.94 -9.68 -6.67
C GLN A 204 2.44 -9.89 -6.47
N ARG A 205 3.29 -9.19 -7.25
CA ARG A 205 4.75 -9.23 -7.06
C ARG A 205 5.16 -8.71 -5.67
N ASN A 206 4.58 -7.61 -5.22
CA ASN A 206 4.90 -7.03 -3.91
C ASN A 206 4.51 -7.99 -2.77
N GLN A 207 3.39 -8.70 -2.90
CA GLN A 207 2.92 -9.67 -1.92
C GLN A 207 3.93 -10.80 -1.73
N GLU A 208 4.47 -11.37 -2.82
CA GLU A 208 5.49 -12.43 -2.68
C GLU A 208 6.80 -11.93 -2.08
N LEU A 209 7.16 -10.67 -2.32
CA LEU A 209 8.29 -10.04 -1.63
C LEU A 209 8.01 -9.88 -0.14
N TYR A 210 6.81 -9.46 0.24
CA TYR A 210 6.42 -9.37 1.64
C TYR A 210 6.41 -10.73 2.34
N ARG A 211 5.89 -11.78 1.69
CA ARG A 211 5.92 -13.16 2.22
C ARG A 211 7.33 -13.69 2.41
N SER A 212 8.27 -13.37 1.52
CA SER A 212 9.65 -13.84 1.65
C SER A 212 10.50 -13.04 2.65
N LEU A 213 10.15 -11.78 2.93
CA LEU A 213 10.95 -10.90 3.79
C LEU A 213 10.57 -10.93 5.28
N TYR A 214 9.34 -11.33 5.59
CA TYR A 214 8.77 -11.25 6.94
C TYR A 214 8.14 -12.58 7.35
N SER A 215 8.31 -12.92 8.63
CA SER A 215 7.43 -13.89 9.27
C SER A 215 6.16 -13.16 9.68
N TRP A 216 5.02 -13.65 9.19
CA TRP A 216 3.70 -13.05 9.44
C TRP A 216 2.94 -13.75 10.58
N SER A 217 3.65 -14.55 11.38
CA SER A 217 3.15 -15.14 12.62
C SER A 217 3.15 -14.12 13.76
N ASP A 218 2.28 -14.31 14.76
CA ASP A 218 2.17 -13.48 15.98
C ASP A 218 3.42 -13.50 16.90
N GLU A 219 4.56 -14.00 16.42
CA GLU A 219 5.83 -13.97 17.16
C GLU A 219 6.60 -12.68 16.81
N PRO A 220 6.99 -11.87 17.82
CA PRO A 220 7.82 -10.70 17.58
C PRO A 220 9.16 -11.09 16.94
N LEU A 221 9.63 -10.28 15.99
CA LEU A 221 11.00 -10.35 15.44
C LEU A 221 12.06 -9.94 16.46
#